data_AF-A0A7Y5NF56-F1
#
_entry.id   AF-A0A7Y5NF56-F1
#
_cell.length_a   1.000
_cell.length_b   1.000
_cell.length_c   1.000
_cell.angle_alpha   90.00
_cell.angle_beta   90.00
_cell.angle_gamma   90.00
#
_symmetry.space_group_name_H-M   'P 1'
#
loop_
_entity.id
_entity.type
_entity.pdbx_description
1 polymer ?
#
loop_
_entity_poly.entity_id
_entity_poly.type
_entity_poly.pdbx_seq_one_letter_code
_entity_poly.pdbx_strand_id
1 'polypeptide(L)'
;ILYDNVPGGAGLVARLEDMQILFNCLKAALDRVDGHCGCAPETTCYGCLRGYRNQFAHPHLQRGVAQTYLLELSKELTSCN
;
A
#
# COMPACT_ATOMS: atom_id res chain seq x y z
N ILE A 1 -7.53 7.19 4.94
CA ILE A 1 -8.97 7.00 4.62
C ILE A 1 -9.03 6.21 3.31
N LEU A 2 -9.69 5.04 3.30
CA LEU A 2 -9.96 4.26 2.10
C LEU A 2 -11.46 4.37 1.78
N TYR A 3 -11.82 4.56 0.51
CA TYR A 3 -13.21 4.59 0.05
C TYR A 3 -13.31 4.20 -1.43
N ASP A 4 -14.45 3.68 -1.84
CA ASP A 4 -14.73 3.40 -3.24
C ASP A 4 -15.13 4.69 -3.97
N ASN A 5 -14.52 4.96 -5.12
CA ASN A 5 -14.73 6.20 -5.87
C ASN A 5 -15.87 6.12 -6.90
N VAL A 6 -16.79 5.16 -6.75
CA VAL A 6 -17.94 4.96 -7.65
C VAL A 6 -19.26 5.30 -6.95
N PRO A 7 -20.26 5.85 -7.66
CA PRO A 7 -21.58 6.09 -7.09
C PRO A 7 -22.19 4.80 -6.52
N GLY A 8 -22.66 4.84 -5.28
CA GLY A 8 -23.22 3.67 -4.59
C GLY A 8 -22.20 2.72 -3.95
N GLY A 9 -20.90 2.92 -4.19
CA GLY A 9 -19.83 2.06 -3.67
C GLY A 9 -19.66 0.75 -4.45
N ALA A 10 -18.40 0.32 -4.64
CA ALA A 10 -18.08 -0.95 -5.29
C ALA A 10 -18.10 -2.13 -4.30
N GLY A 11 -18.09 -1.84 -2.99
CA GLY A 11 -18.00 -2.81 -1.92
C GLY A 11 -16.58 -3.32 -1.68
N LEU A 12 -15.55 -2.78 -2.33
CA LEU A 12 -14.17 -3.25 -2.15
C LEU A 12 -13.62 -2.84 -0.80
N VAL A 13 -13.87 -1.59 -0.39
CA VAL A 13 -13.43 -1.11 0.92
C VAL A 13 -14.20 -1.76 2.06
N ALA A 14 -15.51 -2.02 1.89
CA ALA A 14 -16.31 -2.72 2.90
C ALA A 14 -15.76 -4.13 3.19
N ARG A 15 -15.19 -4.82 2.20
CA ARG A 15 -14.53 -6.13 2.41
C ARG A 15 -13.30 -6.06 3.31
N LEU A 16 -12.69 -4.89 3.49
CA LEU A 16 -11.53 -4.73 4.38
C LEU A 16 -11.93 -4.75 5.87
N GLU A 17 -13.23 -4.78 6.20
CA GLU A 17 -13.70 -5.02 7.57
C GLU A 17 -13.38 -6.44 8.05
N ASP A 18 -13.23 -7.39 7.13
CA ASP A 18 -12.67 -8.71 7.43
C ASP A 18 -11.16 -8.58 7.63
N MET A 19 -10.71 -8.81 8.87
CA MET A 19 -9.31 -8.72 9.25
C MET A 19 -8.39 -9.60 8.40
N GLN A 20 -8.83 -10.79 7.99
CA GLN A 20 -8.01 -11.67 7.14
C GLN A 20 -7.81 -11.06 5.76
N ILE A 21 -8.82 -10.40 5.21
CA ILE A 21 -8.72 -9.69 3.93
C ILE A 21 -7.78 -8.49 4.09
N LEU A 22 -7.92 -7.72 5.16
CA LEU A 22 -7.03 -6.59 5.44
C LEU A 22 -5.57 -7.01 5.56
N PHE A 23 -5.27 -8.09 6.30
CA PHE A 23 -3.91 -8.63 6.42
C PHE A 23 -3.36 -9.07 5.06
N ASN A 24 -4.16 -9.74 4.24
CA ASN A 24 -3.76 -10.15 2.90
C ASN A 24 -3.45 -8.94 2.01
N CYS A 25 -4.24 -7.87 2.11
CA CYS A 25 -3.97 -6.61 1.40
C CYS A 25 -2.66 -5.94 1.85
N LEU A 26 -2.40 -5.90 3.16
CA LEU A 26 -1.15 -5.35 3.70
C LEU A 26 0.07 -6.15 3.29
N LYS A 27 -0.03 -7.49 3.31
CA LYS A 27 1.02 -8.38 2.82
C LYS A 27 1.32 -8.12 1.34
N ALA A 28 0.29 -8.05 0.50
CA ALA A 28 0.45 -7.75 -0.92
C ALA A 28 1.06 -6.35 -1.15
N ALA A 29 0.71 -5.36 -0.31
CA ALA A 29 1.30 -4.03 -0.36
C ALA A 29 2.79 -4.03 0.02
N LEU A 30 3.18 -4.79 1.05
CA LEU A 30 4.58 -5.00 1.43
C LEU A 30 5.38 -5.65 0.30
N ASP A 31 4.86 -6.75 -0.26
CA ASP A 31 5.48 -7.46 -1.38
C ASP A 31 5.65 -6.52 -2.59
N ARG A 32 4.70 -5.60 -2.83
CA ARG A 32 4.78 -4.61 -3.92
C ARG A 32 5.96 -3.63 -3.77
N VAL A 33 6.37 -3.33 -2.53
CA VAL A 33 7.42 -2.34 -2.22
C VAL A 33 8.70 -2.97 -1.68
N ASP A 34 8.82 -4.29 -1.74
CA ASP A 34 9.92 -5.07 -1.18
C ASP A 34 11.30 -4.75 -1.81
N GLY A 35 11.29 -4.23 -3.05
CA GLY A 35 12.49 -3.88 -3.81
C GLY A 35 12.77 -4.80 -5.00
N HIS A 36 11.95 -5.82 -5.27
CA HIS A 36 12.12 -6.74 -6.40
C HIS A 36 12.05 -6.04 -7.77
N CYS A 37 11.50 -4.83 -7.81
CA CYS A 37 11.51 -3.96 -8.99
C CYS A 37 12.87 -3.28 -9.28
N GLY A 38 13.88 -3.46 -8.42
CA GLY A 38 15.23 -2.91 -8.59
C GLY A 38 15.41 -1.45 -8.13
N CYS A 39 14.37 -0.83 -7.55
CA CYS A 39 14.47 0.54 -7.02
C CYS A 39 15.29 0.59 -5.72
N ALA A 40 16.24 1.53 -5.65
CA ALA A 40 16.82 1.97 -4.38
C ALA A 40 15.72 2.53 -3.44
N PRO A 41 15.92 2.49 -2.11
CA PRO A 41 14.90 2.94 -1.14
C PRO A 41 14.37 4.36 -1.39
N GLU A 42 15.21 5.26 -1.88
CA GLU A 42 14.90 6.68 -2.12
C GLU A 42 14.16 6.88 -3.46
N THR A 43 14.10 5.85 -4.30
CA THR A 43 13.57 5.90 -5.66
C THR A 43 12.31 5.08 -5.82
N THR A 44 11.55 5.34 -6.89
CA THR A 44 10.29 4.66 -7.18
C THR A 44 10.12 4.41 -8.67
N CYS A 45 9.33 3.40 -9.02
CA CYS A 45 8.94 3.07 -10.39
C CYS A 45 7.46 2.69 -10.47
N TYR A 46 6.96 2.45 -11.67
CA TYR A 46 5.61 1.92 -11.90
C TYR A 46 5.42 0.49 -11.36
N GLY A 47 6.54 -0.20 -11.13
CA GLY A 47 6.61 -1.49 -10.47
C GLY A 47 6.48 -1.43 -8.94
N CYS A 48 6.35 -0.27 -8.30
CA CYS A 48 6.08 -0.19 -6.86
C CYS A 48 5.01 0.86 -6.54
N LEU A 49 5.39 2.13 -6.45
CA LEU A 49 4.55 3.22 -5.94
C LEU A 49 3.98 4.14 -7.03
N ARG A 50 4.54 4.14 -8.24
CA ARG A 50 4.09 5.06 -9.31
C ARG A 50 2.88 4.48 -10.05
N GLY A 51 1.94 5.35 -10.35
CA GLY A 51 0.86 5.15 -11.30
C GLY A 51 0.62 6.42 -12.10
N TYR A 52 -0.14 6.33 -13.18
CA TYR A 52 -0.46 7.51 -14.00
C TYR A 52 -1.19 8.60 -13.19
N ARG A 53 -2.14 8.18 -12.35
CA ARG A 53 -2.98 9.10 -11.55
C ARG A 53 -2.22 9.85 -10.45
N ASN A 54 -1.04 9.39 -10.04
CA ASN A 54 -0.23 10.02 -8.99
C ASN A 54 1.05 10.66 -9.53
N GLN A 55 1.11 10.98 -10.84
CA GLN A 55 2.31 11.58 -11.46
C GLN A 55 2.79 12.86 -10.78
N PHE A 56 1.85 13.70 -10.33
CA PHE A 56 2.15 14.91 -9.57
C PHE A 56 2.93 14.64 -8.26
N ALA A 57 2.83 13.43 -7.71
CA ALA A 57 3.50 13.04 -6.48
C ALA A 57 4.84 12.34 -6.71
N HIS A 58 5.16 11.88 -7.95
CA HIS A 58 6.36 11.09 -8.24
C HIS A 58 7.68 11.67 -7.68
N PRO A 59 7.91 13.00 -7.69
CA PRO A 59 9.12 13.59 -7.12
C PRO A 59 9.25 13.44 -5.59
N HIS A 60 8.15 13.13 -4.89
CA HIS A 60 8.08 13.06 -3.44
C HIS A 60 7.97 11.61 -2.92
N LEU A 61 7.81 10.62 -3.80
CA LEU A 61 7.65 9.23 -3.41
C LEU A 61 9.00 8.56 -3.16
N GLN A 62 9.12 7.87 -2.02
CA GLN A 62 10.26 7.04 -1.66
C GLN A 62 9.77 5.63 -1.30
N ARG A 63 10.33 4.59 -1.95
CA ARG A 63 9.93 3.20 -1.71
C ARG A 63 10.19 2.77 -0.27
N GLY A 64 11.37 3.11 0.26
CA GLY A 64 11.82 2.72 1.59
C GLY A 64 10.91 3.24 2.70
N VAL A 65 10.47 4.51 2.60
CA VAL A 65 9.54 5.09 3.58
C VAL A 65 8.21 4.34 3.60
N ALA A 66 7.66 4.02 2.43
CA ALA A 66 6.42 3.24 2.35
C ALA A 66 6.59 1.81 2.89
N GLN A 67 7.72 1.17 2.59
CA GLN A 67 8.04 -0.17 3.11
C GLN A 67 8.14 -0.17 4.64
N THR A 68 8.86 0.78 5.23
CA THR A 68 8.98 0.92 6.69
C THR A 68 7.63 1.14 7.34
N TYR A 69 6.82 2.06 6.81
CA TYR A 69 5.49 2.34 7.34
C TYR A 69 4.59 1.10 7.32
N LEU A 70 4.59 0.34 6.22
CA LEU A 70 3.80 -0.88 6.11
C LEU A 70 4.28 -1.98 7.07
N LEU A 71 5.59 -2.07 7.35
CA LEU A 71 6.14 -3.02 8.32
C LEU A 71 5.72 -2.66 9.75
N GLU A 72 5.73 -1.38 10.10
CA GLU A 72 5.27 -0.88 11.41
C GLU A 72 3.77 -1.14 11.59
N LEU A 73 2.97 -0.75 10.59
CA LEU A 73 1.52 -0.97 10.59
C LEU A 73 1.15 -2.46 10.73
N SER A 74 1.89 -3.35 10.06
CA SER A 74 1.63 -4.79 10.14
C SER A 74 1.90 -5.35 11.55
N LYS A 75 2.90 -4.82 12.26
CA LYS A 75 3.18 -5.20 13.65
C LYS A 75 2.07 -4.73 14.59
N GLU A 76 1.64 -3.49 14.44
CA GLU A 76 0.57 -2.90 15.25
C GLU A 76 -0.73 -3.71 15.11
N LEU A 77 -1.13 -4.03 13.88
CA LEU A 77 -2.36 -4.81 13.65
C LEU A 77 -2.26 -6.25 14.15
N THR A 78 -1.07 -6.83 14.21
CA THR A 78 -0.87 -8.16 14.81
C THR A 78 -0.94 -8.11 16.34
N SER A 79 -0.57 -6.98 16.96
CA SER A 79 -0.63 -6.80 18.43
C SER A 79 -2.03 -6.51 18.99
N CYS A 80 -3.01 -6.26 18.13
CA CYS A 80 -4.41 -6.02 18.51
C CYS A 80 -5.29 -7.29 18.49
N ASN A 81 -4.72 -8.45 18.14
CA ASN A 81 -5.35 -9.77 18.23
C ASN A 81 -4.79 -10.55 19.42
#